data_AF-A0A4Y2TTF7-F1
#
_entry.id   AF-A0A4Y2TTF7-F1
#
_cell.length_a   1.000
_cell.length_b   1.000
_cell.length_c   1.000
_cell.angle_alpha   90.00
_cell.angle_beta   90.00
_cell.angle_gamma   90.00
#
_symmetry.space_group_name_H-M   'P 1'
#
loop_
_entity.id
_entity.type
_entity.pdbx_description
1 polymer ?
#
loop_
_entity_poly.entity_id
_entity_poly.type
_entity_poly.pdbx_seq_one_letter_code
_entity_poly.pdbx_strand_id
1 'polypeptide(L)'
;MSAENVERVRDTFLRSPKKSTVCAIRELGIPQLTVWRVLRKKLCCKSQKLQSLQALRPSDQEHRLNVCLYMMEAMEVDDICTRLVRALSI
;
A
#
# COMPACT_ATOMS: atom_id res chain seq x y z
N MET A 1 -26.84 -9.11 -4.04
CA MET A 1 -25.48 -9.01 -4.60
C MET A 1 -24.80 -10.34 -4.32
N SER A 2 -24.43 -11.10 -5.36
CA SER A 2 -23.84 -12.45 -5.19
C SER A 2 -22.47 -12.38 -4.51
N ALA A 3 -22.16 -13.37 -3.67
CA ALA A 3 -20.84 -13.52 -3.05
C ALA A 3 -19.74 -13.67 -4.11
N GLU A 4 -20.05 -14.36 -5.21
CA GLU A 4 -19.16 -14.53 -6.37
C GLU A 4 -18.72 -13.16 -6.96
N ASN A 5 -19.65 -12.22 -7.10
CA ASN A 5 -19.33 -10.89 -7.62
C ASN A 5 -18.44 -10.09 -6.66
N VAL A 6 -18.55 -10.32 -5.35
CA VAL A 6 -17.67 -9.69 -4.37
C VAL A 6 -16.26 -10.23 -4.55
N GLU A 7 -16.11 -11.55 -4.71
CA GLU A 7 -14.81 -12.19 -4.86
C GLU A 7 -14.13 -11.83 -6.19
N ARG A 8 -14.88 -11.81 -7.29
CA ARG A 8 -14.36 -11.38 -8.60
C ARG A 8 -13.86 -9.93 -8.58
N VAL A 9 -14.58 -9.04 -7.89
CA VAL A 9 -14.11 -7.66 -7.68
C VAL A 9 -12.87 -7.65 -6.78
N ARG A 10 -12.83 -8.42 -5.69
CA ARG A 10 -11.63 -8.52 -4.84
C ARG A 10 -10.40 -8.93 -5.64
N ASP A 11 -10.48 -10.04 -6.36
CA ASP A 11 -9.37 -10.59 -7.12
C ASP A 11 -8.83 -9.59 -8.15
N THR A 12 -9.72 -8.89 -8.85
CA THR A 12 -9.36 -7.86 -9.82
C THR A 12 -8.51 -6.74 -9.21
N PHE A 13 -8.91 -6.23 -8.05
CA PHE A 13 -8.23 -5.13 -7.37
C PHE A 13 -7.04 -5.60 -6.50
N LEU A 14 -7.00 -6.87 -6.08
CA LEU A 14 -5.81 -7.46 -5.47
C LEU A 14 -4.69 -7.63 -6.50
N ARG A 15 -5.03 -8.14 -7.69
CA ARG A 15 -4.08 -8.29 -8.80
C ARG A 15 -3.56 -6.95 -9.33
N SER A 16 -4.42 -5.92 -9.35
CA SER A 16 -4.03 -4.58 -9.77
C SER A 16 -4.69 -3.52 -8.89
N PRO A 17 -4.06 -3.14 -7.77
CA PRO A 17 -4.62 -2.16 -6.83
C PRO A 17 -4.87 -0.78 -7.43
N LYS A 18 -4.13 -0.43 -8.49
CA LYS A 18 -4.24 0.84 -9.21
C LYS A 18 -5.21 0.79 -10.40
N LYS A 19 -5.90 -0.33 -10.62
CA LYS A 19 -6.81 -0.48 -11.75
C LYS A 19 -7.95 0.53 -11.69
N SER A 20 -8.26 1.15 -12.82
CA SER A 20 -9.42 2.04 -12.93
C SER A 20 -10.71 1.26 -12.70
N THR A 21 -11.65 1.84 -11.94
CA THR A 21 -12.99 1.29 -11.76
C THR A 21 -13.71 1.13 -13.11
N VAL A 22 -13.47 2.03 -14.08
CA VAL A 22 -14.08 1.95 -15.43
C VAL A 22 -13.58 0.70 -16.17
N CYS A 23 -12.28 0.41 -16.12
CA CYS A 23 -11.74 -0.81 -16.73
C CYS A 23 -12.27 -2.06 -16.03
N ALA A 24 -12.29 -2.07 -14.69
CA ALA A 24 -12.82 -3.19 -13.92
C ALA A 24 -14.30 -3.46 -14.23
N ILE A 25 -15.12 -2.42 -14.41
CA ILE A 25 -16.53 -2.56 -14.81
C ILE A 25 -16.66 -3.24 -16.17
N ARG A 26 -15.88 -2.79 -17.17
CA ARG A 26 -15.92 -3.35 -18.53
C ARG A 26 -15.48 -4.81 -18.56
N GLU A 27 -14.42 -5.15 -17.83
CA GLU A 27 -13.89 -6.51 -17.80
C GLU A 27 -14.78 -7.48 -17.01
N LEU A 28 -15.35 -7.03 -15.89
CA LEU A 28 -16.16 -7.89 -15.05
C LEU A 28 -17.58 -8.07 -15.58
N GLY A 29 -18.05 -7.16 -16.44
CA GLY A 29 -19.45 -7.11 -16.89
C GLY A 29 -20.42 -6.76 -15.74
N ILE A 30 -19.91 -6.24 -14.63
CA ILE A 30 -20.69 -5.92 -13.42
C ILE A 30 -21.13 -4.46 -13.47
N PRO A 31 -22.40 -4.14 -13.16
CA PRO A 31 -22.86 -2.75 -13.12
C PRO A 31 -22.01 -1.85 -12.21
N GLN A 32 -21.76 -0.62 -12.64
CA GLN A 32 -20.94 0.37 -11.93
C GLN A 32 -21.34 0.53 -10.45
N LEU A 33 -22.63 0.66 -10.18
CA LEU A 33 -23.15 0.82 -8.83
C LEU A 33 -22.80 -0.36 -7.92
N THR A 34 -22.81 -1.57 -8.48
CA THR A 34 -22.46 -2.81 -7.77
C THR A 34 -20.98 -2.82 -7.45
N VAL A 35 -20.10 -2.54 -8.42
CA VAL A 35 -18.65 -2.44 -8.20
C VAL A 35 -18.34 -1.39 -7.13
N TRP A 36 -18.97 -0.22 -7.20
CA TRP A 36 -18.77 0.86 -6.23
C TRP A 36 -19.22 0.47 -4.82
N ARG A 37 -20.39 -0.18 -4.67
CA ARG A 37 -20.88 -0.70 -3.39
C ARG A 37 -19.95 -1.76 -2.81
N VAL A 38 -19.44 -2.68 -3.64
CA VAL A 38 -18.48 -3.70 -3.19
C VAL A 38 -17.22 -3.01 -2.65
N LEU A 39 -16.60 -2.13 -3.44
CA LEU A 39 -15.38 -1.43 -3.04
C LEU A 39 -15.56 -0.63 -1.74
N ARG A 40 -16.64 0.15 -1.62
CA ARG A 40 -16.83 1.08 -0.50
C ARG A 40 -17.40 0.42 0.76
N LYS A 41 -18.30 -0.55 0.61
CA LYS A 41 -19.10 -1.11 1.73
C LYS A 41 -18.68 -2.52 2.14
N LYS A 42 -18.04 -3.30 1.26
CA LYS A 42 -17.65 -4.69 1.54
C LYS A 42 -16.15 -4.86 1.65
N LEU A 43 -15.39 -4.16 0.79
CA LEU A 43 -13.92 -4.26 0.78
C LEU A 43 -13.26 -3.14 1.57
N CYS A 44 -13.99 -2.06 1.83
CA CYS A 44 -13.49 -0.86 2.50
C CYS A 44 -12.23 -0.29 1.81
N CYS A 45 -12.10 -0.51 0.49
CA CYS A 45 -11.00 0.03 -0.31
C CYS A 45 -11.10 1.54 -0.32
N LYS A 46 -10.13 2.20 0.32
CA LYS A 46 -9.96 3.66 0.22
C LYS A 46 -9.11 3.94 -1.01
N SER A 47 -9.54 4.90 -1.83
CA SER A 47 -8.67 5.43 -2.87
C SER A 47 -7.48 6.10 -2.17
N GLN A 48 -6.33 5.44 -2.21
CA GLN A 48 -5.09 5.98 -1.67
C GLN A 48 -4.32 6.61 -2.82
N LYS A 49 -4.00 7.89 -2.68
CA LYS A 49 -3.00 8.53 -3.54
C LYS A 49 -1.64 8.30 -2.91
N LEU A 50 -1.03 7.13 -3.20
CA LEU A 50 0.35 6.88 -2.81
C LEU A 50 1.27 7.69 -3.73
N GLN A 51 1.83 8.77 -3.19
CA GLN A 51 2.88 9.55 -3.85
C GLN A 51 4.20 9.24 -3.14
N SER A 52 5.20 8.79 -3.90
CA SER A 52 6.57 8.77 -3.40
C SER A 52 7.09 10.20 -3.43
N LEU A 53 7.39 10.78 -2.28
CA LEU A 53 7.95 12.14 -2.20
C LEU A 53 9.41 12.20 -2.66
N GLN A 54 10.09 11.05 -2.68
CA GLN A 54 11.45 10.89 -3.16
C GLN A 54 11.47 9.92 -4.35
N ALA A 55 12.24 10.27 -5.38
CA ALA A 55 12.48 9.37 -6.50
C ALA A 55 13.45 8.27 -6.06
N LEU A 56 12.95 7.04 -5.90
CA LEU A 56 13.77 5.89 -5.54
C LEU A 56 14.49 5.37 -6.78
N ARG A 57 15.81 5.37 -6.76
CA ARG A 57 16.65 4.70 -7.76
C ARG A 57 16.82 3.23 -7.35
N PRO A 58 17.06 2.30 -8.29
CA PRO A 58 17.30 0.89 -7.96
C PRO A 58 18.44 0.70 -6.95
N SER A 59 19.50 1.50 -7.04
CA SER A 59 20.62 1.49 -6.09
C SER A 59 20.23 1.90 -4.66
N ASP A 60 19.15 2.65 -4.48
CA ASP A 60 18.73 3.12 -3.16
C ASP A 60 18.09 1.99 -2.34
N GLN A 61 17.65 0.89 -2.97
CA GLN A 61 17.03 -0.24 -2.26
C GLN A 61 18.04 -0.92 -1.32
N GLU A 62 19.23 -1.24 -1.82
CA GLU A 62 20.28 -1.89 -1.03
C GLU A 62 20.77 -0.97 0.10
N HIS A 63 21.02 0.31 -0.21
CA HIS A 63 21.43 1.29 0.79
C HIS A 63 20.40 1.44 1.91
N ARG A 64 19.10 1.50 1.56
CA ARG A 64 18.03 1.60 2.57
C ARG A 64 17.96 0.34 3.43
N LEU A 65 18.10 -0.84 2.83
CA LEU A 65 18.12 -2.10 3.58
C LEU A 65 19.30 -2.14 4.55
N ASN A 66 20.50 -1.78 4.09
CA ASN A 66 21.71 -1.78 4.93
C ASN A 66 21.58 -0.79 6.09
N VAL A 67 21.03 0.41 5.85
CA VAL A 67 20.74 1.37 6.93
C VAL A 67 19.73 0.81 7.93
N CYS A 68 18.66 0.16 7.47
CA CYS A 68 17.68 -0.46 8.36
C CYS A 68 18.29 -1.59 9.20
N LEU A 69 19.07 -2.47 8.58
CA LEU A 69 19.75 -3.58 9.29
C LEU A 69 20.73 -3.04 10.33
N TYR A 70 21.55 -2.06 9.95
CA TYR A 70 22.45 -1.37 10.87
C TYR A 70 21.68 -0.75 12.04
N MET A 71 20.58 -0.03 11.77
CA MET A 71 19.77 0.57 12.83
C MET A 71 19.15 -0.50 13.75
N MET A 72 18.67 -1.62 13.22
CA MET A 72 18.12 -2.70 14.04
C MET A 72 19.17 -3.30 14.98
N GLU A 73 20.36 -3.62 14.47
CA GLU A 73 21.47 -4.12 15.28
C GLU A 73 21.90 -3.08 16.33
N ALA A 74 22.01 -1.83 15.92
CA ALA A 74 22.45 -0.75 16.79
C ALA A 74 21.37 -0.35 17.83
N MET A 75 20.10 -0.70 17.61
CA MET A 75 19.03 -0.61 18.60
C MET A 75 19.07 -1.73 19.65
N GLU A 76 19.65 -2.89 19.31
CA GLU A 76 19.83 -4.01 20.26
C GLU A 76 21.09 -3.81 21.13
N VAL A 77 22.12 -3.15 20.57
CA VAL A 77 23.43 -2.98 21.22
C VAL A 77 23.58 -1.62 21.92
N ASP A 78 22.89 -0.58 21.43
CA ASP A 78 23.14 0.81 21.83
C ASP A 78 21.82 1.59 22.05
N ASP A 79 21.85 2.64 22.90
CA ASP A 79 20.71 3.53 23.16
C ASP A 79 20.48 4.54 21.99
N ILE A 80 20.65 4.06 20.76
CA ILE A 80 20.57 4.84 19.52
C ILE A 80 19.18 5.43 19.32
N CYS A 81 18.12 4.73 19.73
CA CYS A 81 16.77 5.28 19.74
C CYS A 81 16.70 6.58 20.55
N THR A 82 17.27 6.61 21.76
CA THR A 82 17.23 7.80 22.62
C THR A 82 18.10 8.92 22.07
N ARG A 83 19.25 8.59 21.45
CA ARG A 83 20.09 9.59 20.77
C ARG A 83 19.40 10.21 19.55
N LEU A 84 18.72 9.40 18.74
CA LEU A 84 17.96 9.85 17.57
C LEU A 84 16.76 10.71 17.97
N VAL A 85 16.02 10.31 19.01
CA VAL A 85 14.91 11.11 19.55
C VAL A 85 15.43 12.46 20.05
N ARG A 86 16.56 12.50 20.77
CA ARG A 86 17.19 13.76 21.23
C ARG A 86 17.66 14.63 20.06
N ALA A 87 18.23 14.05 19.00
CA ALA A 87 18.70 14.79 17.84
C ALA A 87 17.56 15.35 16.97
N LEU A 88 16.40 14.69 16.97
CA LEU A 88 15.21 15.10 16.21
C LEU A 88 14.22 15.95 17.04
N SER A 89 14.47 16.13 18.33
CA SER A 89 13.64 16.95 19.24
C SER A 89 14.21 18.37 19.46
N ILE A 90 15.08 18.84 18.57
CA ILE A 90 15.54 20.24 18.50
C ILE A 90 14.63 21.02 17.55
#